data_AF-A0A4D6X1Z5-F1
#
_entry.id   AF-A0A4D6X1Z5-F1
#
_cell.length_a   1.000
_cell.length_b   1.000
_cell.length_c   1.000
_cell.angle_alpha   90.00
_cell.angle_beta   90.00
_cell.angle_gamma   90.00
#
_symmetry.space_group_name_H-M   'P 1'
#
loop_
_entity.id
_entity.type
_entity.pdbx_description
1 polymer ?
#
loop_
_entity_poly.entity_id
_entity_poly.type
_entity_poly.pdbx_seq_one_letter_code
_entity_poly.pdbx_strand_id
1 'polypeptide(L)' 'MAVPKKRTSKSKSGKENWKRKAINISQNSLSLAKSLLTGKSKSFVYLGKDFIENYN' A
#
# COMPACT_ATOMS: atom_id res chain seq x y z
N MET A 1 36.98 5.41 -0.88
CA MET A 1 35.58 5.38 -0.37
C MET A 1 35.63 5.48 1.15
N ALA A 2 34.73 6.24 1.77
CA ALA A 2 34.68 6.33 3.22
C ALA A 2 34.06 5.05 3.81
N VAL A 3 34.67 4.51 4.87
CA VAL A 3 34.18 3.32 5.59
C VAL A 3 33.74 3.71 7.01
N PRO A 4 32.64 3.13 7.52
CA PRO A 4 32.17 3.43 8.86
C PRO A 4 33.14 2.86 9.90
N LYS A 5 33.66 3.71 10.78
CA LYS A 5 34.58 3.29 11.84
C LYS A 5 33.90 2.44 12.92
N LYS A 6 32.59 2.63 13.13
CA LYS A 6 31.78 1.96 14.15
C LYS A 6 30.37 1.68 13.60
N ARG A 7 29.72 0.66 14.15
CA ARG A 7 28.32 0.32 13.80
C ARG A 7 27.35 1.38 14.31
N THR A 8 26.30 1.63 13.55
CA THR A 8 25.16 2.44 13.98
C THR A 8 24.41 1.73 15.12
N SER A 9 23.99 2.48 16.14
CA SER A 9 23.18 1.93 17.23
C SER A 9 21.77 1.56 16.73
N LYS A 10 21.08 0.67 17.45
CA LYS A 10 19.72 0.21 17.06
C LYS A 10 18.74 1.38 16.93
N SER A 11 18.81 2.34 17.86
CA SER A 11 17.96 3.55 17.86
C SER A 11 18.18 4.42 16.63
N LYS A 12 19.41 4.47 16.08
CA LYS A 12 19.76 5.26 14.88
C LYS A 12 19.69 4.46 13.57
N SER A 13 19.14 3.24 13.59
CA SER A 13 19.14 2.36 12.41
C SER A 13 18.22 2.81 11.27
N GLY A 14 17.37 3.82 11.48
CA GLY A 14 16.47 4.39 10.46
C GLY A 14 15.31 3.47 10.03
N LYS A 15 15.15 2.30 10.66
CA LYS A 15 14.10 1.33 10.33
C LYS A 15 12.69 1.86 10.62
N GLU A 16 12.54 2.82 11.53
CA GLU A 16 11.22 3.36 11.87
C GLU A 16 10.63 4.15 10.71
N ASN A 17 11.45 4.81 9.90
CA ASN A 17 10.99 5.53 8.72
C ASN A 17 10.32 4.60 7.70
N TRP A 18 10.85 3.39 7.51
CA TRP A 18 10.25 2.42 6.60
C TRP A 18 8.92 1.89 7.14
N LYS A 19 8.86 1.61 8.44
CA LYS A 19 7.63 1.18 9.12
C LYS A 19 6.55 2.26 9.07
N ARG A 20 6.92 3.53 9.22
CA ARG A 20 5.99 4.67 9.16
C ARG A 20 5.31 4.79 7.79
N LYS A 21 6.05 4.59 6.70
CA LYS A 21 5.49 4.54 5.34
C LYS A 21 4.45 3.43 5.21
N ALA A 22 4.74 2.23 5.73
CA ALA A 22 3.81 1.11 5.68
C ALA A 22 2.52 1.39 6.46
N ILE A 23 2.60 2.05 7.61
CA ILE A 23 1.43 2.46 8.40
C ILE A 23 0.52 3.42 7.62
N ASN A 24 1.08 4.41 6.93
CA ASN A 24 0.28 5.34 6.14
C ASN A 24 -0.44 4.62 4.97
N ILE A 25 0.27 3.70 4.31
CA ILE A 25 -0.30 2.91 3.21
C ILE A 25 -1.43 2.00 3.72
N SER A 26 -1.26 1.37 4.89
CA SER A 26 -2.28 0.47 5.45
C SER A 26 -3.57 1.20 5.80
N GLN A 27 -3.49 2.42 6.33
CA GLN A 27 -4.66 3.26 6.62
C GLN A 27 -5.45 3.59 5.36
N ASN A 28 -4.75 4.01 4.29
CA ASN A 28 -5.37 4.32 3.01
C ASN A 28 -5.99 3.07 2.38
N SER A 29 -5.29 1.94 2.39
CA SER A 29 -5.77 0.67 1.86
C SER A 29 -7.03 0.18 2.59
N LEU A 30 -7.08 0.30 3.93
CA LEU A 30 -8.25 -0.06 4.72
C LEU A 30 -9.45 0.81 4.38
N SER A 31 -9.26 2.14 4.32
CA SER A 31 -10.34 3.08 3.96
C SER A 31 -10.89 2.78 2.56
N LEU A 32 -9.99 2.50 1.62
CA LEU A 32 -10.33 2.09 0.26
C LEU A 32 -11.16 0.79 0.25
N ALA A 33 -10.69 -0.25 0.94
CA ALA A 33 -11.40 -1.53 1.01
C ALA A 33 -12.82 -1.37 1.57
N LYS A 34 -12.99 -0.59 2.65
CA LYS A 34 -14.32 -0.28 3.20
C LYS A 34 -15.22 0.40 2.18
N SER A 35 -14.70 1.37 1.43
CA SER A 35 -15.45 2.06 0.38
C SER A 35 -15.93 1.09 -0.71
N LEU A 36 -15.03 0.22 -1.20
CA LEU A 36 -15.34 -0.77 -2.24
C LEU A 36 -16.44 -1.74 -1.79
N LEU A 37 -16.37 -2.23 -0.54
CA LEU A 37 -17.36 -3.18 0.00
C LEU A 37 -18.78 -2.61 0.07
N THR A 38 -18.96 -1.29 0.09
CA THR A 38 -20.31 -0.68 0.09
C THR A 38 -21.02 -0.77 -1.26
N GLY A 39 -20.30 -1.05 -2.37
CA GLY A 39 -20.87 -1.10 -3.71
C GLY A 39 -21.36 0.26 -4.26
N LYS A 40 -21.14 1.37 -3.53
CA LYS A 40 -21.61 2.71 -3.91
C LYS A 40 -20.58 3.48 -4.74
N SER A 41 -19.31 3.05 -4.75
CA SER A 41 -18.23 3.74 -5.44
C SER A 41 -18.33 3.54 -6.96
N LYS A 42 -18.56 4.62 -7.72
CA LYS A 42 -18.61 4.61 -9.19
C LYS A 42 -17.26 4.86 -9.87
N SER A 43 -16.22 5.15 -9.09
CA SER A 43 -14.88 5.49 -9.59
C SER A 43 -14.03 4.28 -9.97
N PHE A 44 -14.39 3.09 -9.49
CA PHE A 44 -13.65 1.85 -9.78
C PHE A 44 -14.33 1.09 -10.90
N VAL A 45 -13.55 0.69 -11.91
CA VAL A 45 -14.01 -0.16 -13.00
C VAL A 45 -13.73 -1.61 -12.64
N TYR A 46 -14.78 -2.41 -12.56
CA TYR A 46 -14.67 -3.87 -12.41
C TYR A 46 -14.92 -4.51 -13.76
N LEU A 47 -13.94 -5.25 -14.27
CA LEU A 47 -14.12 -6.10 -15.45
C LEU A 47 -15.00 -7.28 -15.02
N GLY A 48 -16.31 -7.13 -15.20
CA GLY A 48 -17.28 -8.18 -14.93
C GLY A 48 -17.13 -9.35 -15.90
N LYS A 49 -17.65 -10.52 -15.50
CA LYS A 49 -17.66 -11.72 -16.35
C LYS A 49 -18.33 -11.46 -17.70
N ASP A 50 -19.42 -10.68 -17.66
CA ASP A 50 -20.14 -10.21 -18.84
C ASP A 50 -19.25 -9.37 -19.77
N PHE A 51 -18.31 -8.57 -19.24
CA PHE A 51 -17.38 -7.82 -20.07
C PHE A 51 -16.37 -8.75 -20.75
N ILE A 52 -15.89 -9.80 -20.08
CA ILE A 52 -14.89 -10.75 -20.62
C ILE A 52 -15.50 -11.68 -21.68
N GLU A 53 -16.75 -12.09 -21.49
CA GLU A 53 -17.48 -12.95 -22.44
C GLU A 53 -17.80 -12.22 -23.76
N ASN A 54 -17.91 -10.89 -23.76
CA ASN A 54 -18.17 -10.09 -24.97
C ASN A 54 -16.93 -9.83 -25.86
N TYR A 55 -15.72 -10.20 -25.43
CA TYR A 55 -14.48 -10.07 -26.22
C TYR A 55 -13.88 -11.42 -26.66
N ASN A 56 -14.56 -12.54 -26.40
CA ASN A 56 -14.24 -13.85 -26.97
C ASN A 56 -15.30 -14.25 -28.01
#